data_AF-A0A0M4ESR8-F1
#
_entry.id   AF-A0A0M4ESR8-F1
#
_cell.length_a   1.000
_cell.length_b   1.000
_cell.length_c   1.000
_cell.angle_alpha   90.00
_cell.angle_beta   90.00
_cell.angle_gamma   90.00
#
_symmetry.space_group_name_H-M   'P 1'
#
loop_
_entity.id
_entity.type
_entity.pdbx_description
1 polymer ?
#
loop_
_entity_poly.entity_id
_entity_poly.type
_entity_poly.pdbx_seq_one_letter_code
_entity_poly.pdbx_strand_id
1 'polypeptide(L)'
;GEQEAILRALDWLKEKRAADFGWGNDTHVVILAKELSGGRDPNDSADAHMQVIQELEDTLSVKEMEIEILAMLDRHHTLPKPLNLDKLARYVLALGSLCKDPKHFHGHDLVATLQHHEPAQDIEFALTTLSACSSAAHVRKRQIRRLLDIASGVTDQSVDAIAMVILALRCIVTDHRHRHLQHFVRRPARGLASLQDQRGSFGSLRSTALAMQALQDLEYDPAGHWNRTAASRYILSRQRGDGGWSEEPLQDGQEPDIGVGLTADIILALGWKGLGAVRALQCDHVIRESSDPAGKSTNPFAISKSTIETFDIPFAWGAENGEPKLAVPFGLSSSAEEQDARNISYTYTLWVGSNVTEAFSLSLISPKNTSFFKAMTQAAEMDPRFIFEAREWPNGHYVNTLYGKKEEPRGYHYWLLYRLPELPDPNNTPGNQLIAPVGVDELMVEDGEHYLYWYKKL
;
A
#
# COMPACT_ATOMS: atom_id res chain seq x y z
N GLY A 1 20.15 14.49 -11.62
CA GLY A 1 20.73 14.10 -10.32
C GLY A 1 19.65 13.68 -9.34
N GLU A 2 19.96 13.28 -8.09
CA GLU A 2 18.95 12.85 -7.09
C GLU A 2 17.88 13.91 -6.85
N GLN A 3 18.28 15.17 -6.59
CA GLN A 3 17.36 16.28 -6.34
C GLN A 3 16.40 16.53 -7.52
N GLU A 4 16.92 16.48 -8.73
CA GLU A 4 16.15 16.66 -9.96
C GLU A 4 15.14 15.53 -10.17
N ALA A 5 15.51 14.29 -9.84
CA ALA A 5 14.60 13.16 -9.88
C ALA A 5 13.50 13.28 -8.83
N ILE A 6 13.82 13.74 -7.62
CA ILE A 6 12.82 14.03 -6.58
C ILE A 6 11.83 15.10 -7.04
N LEU A 7 12.30 16.19 -7.66
CA LEU A 7 11.42 17.25 -8.16
C LEU A 7 10.44 16.73 -9.22
N ARG A 8 10.94 15.99 -10.22
CA ARG A 8 10.06 15.35 -11.22
C ARG A 8 9.04 14.39 -10.60
N ALA A 9 9.45 13.67 -9.56
CA ALA A 9 8.57 12.75 -8.87
C ALA A 9 7.48 13.47 -8.07
N LEU A 10 7.81 14.60 -7.44
CA LEU A 10 6.84 15.47 -6.76
C LEU A 10 5.85 16.08 -7.74
N ASP A 11 6.32 16.53 -8.91
CA ASP A 11 5.45 17.04 -9.98
C ASP A 11 4.50 15.95 -10.49
N TRP A 12 5.03 14.74 -10.74
CA TRP A 12 4.23 13.59 -11.13
C TRP A 12 3.18 13.22 -10.07
N LEU A 13 3.55 13.20 -8.79
CA LEU A 13 2.60 12.96 -7.70
C LEU A 13 1.49 14.02 -7.68
N LYS A 14 1.82 15.30 -7.91
CA LYS A 14 0.81 16.36 -8.00
C LYS A 14 -0.19 16.12 -9.14
N GLU A 15 0.27 15.64 -10.29
CA GLU A 15 -0.59 15.31 -11.44
C GLU A 15 -1.49 14.09 -11.17
N LYS A 16 -1.05 13.16 -10.32
CA LYS A 16 -1.79 11.95 -9.93
C LYS A 16 -2.80 12.14 -8.80
N ARG A 17 -2.89 13.34 -8.26
CA ARG A 17 -3.84 13.64 -7.18
C ARG A 17 -5.28 13.57 -7.69
N ALA A 18 -6.15 12.91 -6.92
CA ALA A 18 -7.55 12.76 -7.23
C ALA A 18 -8.37 14.04 -6.93
N ALA A 19 -9.64 14.04 -7.33
CA ALA A 19 -10.53 15.21 -7.20
C ALA A 19 -10.89 15.56 -5.74
N ASP A 20 -10.74 14.60 -4.82
CA ASP A 20 -10.86 14.78 -3.37
C ASP A 20 -9.58 15.35 -2.73
N PHE A 21 -8.57 15.68 -3.55
CA PHE A 21 -7.23 16.10 -3.12
C PHE A 21 -6.41 15.00 -2.42
N GLY A 22 -6.85 13.74 -2.49
CA GLY A 22 -6.12 12.57 -2.01
C GLY A 22 -5.33 11.83 -3.10
N TRP A 23 -4.74 10.72 -2.69
CA TRP A 23 -4.07 9.72 -3.54
C TRP A 23 -4.57 8.31 -3.23
N GLY A 24 -5.88 8.19 -2.99
CA GLY A 24 -6.51 6.94 -2.61
C GLY A 24 -5.89 6.34 -1.34
N ASN A 25 -5.30 5.15 -1.45
CA ASN A 25 -4.68 4.49 -0.29
C ASN A 25 -3.34 5.10 0.15
N ASP A 26 -2.70 5.91 -0.70
CA ASP A 26 -1.33 6.39 -0.51
C ASP A 26 -1.25 7.87 -0.06
N THR A 27 -2.39 8.54 0.17
CA THR A 27 -2.46 9.96 0.57
C THR A 27 -1.44 10.33 1.65
N HIS A 28 -1.37 9.50 2.69
CA HIS A 28 -0.51 9.71 3.83
C HIS A 28 1.00 9.54 3.53
N VAL A 29 1.38 8.62 2.63
CA VAL A 29 2.79 8.42 2.25
C VAL A 29 3.25 9.57 1.35
N VAL A 30 2.38 10.05 0.45
CA VAL A 30 2.67 11.19 -0.41
C VAL A 30 2.89 12.46 0.43
N ILE A 31 2.01 12.73 1.39
CA ILE A 31 2.18 13.86 2.33
C ILE A 31 3.50 13.71 3.10
N LEU A 32 3.76 12.53 3.68
CA LEU A 32 5.00 12.27 4.42
C LEU A 32 6.25 12.49 3.56
N ALA A 33 6.26 11.99 2.33
CA ALA A 33 7.35 12.16 1.37
C ALA A 33 7.56 13.62 1.00
N LYS A 34 6.47 14.36 0.76
CA LYS A 34 6.51 15.79 0.45
C LYS A 34 7.10 16.61 1.60
N GLU A 35 6.61 16.41 2.82
CA GLU A 35 7.10 17.15 4.00
C GLU A 35 8.57 16.86 4.31
N LEU A 36 9.02 15.61 4.09
CA LEU A 36 10.40 15.23 4.37
C LEU A 36 11.38 15.49 3.23
N SER A 37 10.91 15.55 1.98
CA SER A 37 11.73 15.91 0.81
C SER A 37 11.92 17.41 0.64
N GLY A 38 11.06 18.22 1.29
CA GLY A 38 11.12 19.67 1.30
C GLY A 38 12.38 20.22 1.96
N GLY A 39 13.37 20.55 1.14
CA GLY A 39 14.24 21.71 1.33
C GLY A 39 13.95 22.69 0.19
N ARG A 40 12.83 23.41 0.24
CA ARG A 40 12.60 24.53 -0.69
C ARG A 40 13.34 25.74 -0.13
N ASP A 41 14.16 26.38 -0.96
CA ASP A 41 14.86 27.61 -0.58
C ASP A 41 13.81 28.71 -0.32
N PRO A 42 13.71 29.26 0.91
CA PRO A 42 12.74 30.32 1.23
C PRO A 42 12.95 31.62 0.42
N ASN A 43 14.03 31.73 -0.37
CA ASN A 43 14.28 32.87 -1.25
C ASN A 43 13.66 32.76 -2.66
N ASP A 44 13.03 31.64 -3.04
CA ASP A 44 12.42 31.52 -4.36
C ASP A 44 11.08 32.27 -4.43
N SER A 45 11.19 33.53 -4.84
CA SER A 45 10.12 34.51 -5.08
C SER A 45 9.19 34.19 -6.28
N ALA A 46 8.82 32.92 -6.45
CA ALA A 46 7.84 32.54 -7.46
C ALA A 46 6.43 32.95 -7.00
N ASP A 47 5.78 33.81 -7.78
CA ASP A 47 4.36 34.20 -7.77
C ASP A 47 3.54 33.80 -6.52
N ALA A 48 3.37 34.76 -5.60
CA ALA A 48 2.71 34.55 -4.29
C ALA A 48 1.31 33.92 -4.41
N HIS A 49 0.57 34.19 -5.48
CA HIS A 49 -0.75 33.59 -5.70
C HIS A 49 -0.66 32.08 -5.98
N MET A 50 0.37 31.65 -6.71
CA MET A 50 0.60 30.23 -7.00
C MET A 50 1.12 29.48 -5.77
N GLN A 51 1.90 30.15 -4.91
CA GLN A 51 2.31 29.63 -3.61
C GLN A 51 1.10 29.43 -2.68
N VAL A 52 0.24 30.44 -2.53
CA VAL A 52 -0.97 30.36 -1.71
C VAL A 52 -1.94 29.27 -2.20
N ILE A 53 -2.13 29.13 -3.52
CA ILE A 53 -2.95 28.06 -4.08
C ILE A 53 -2.33 26.70 -3.74
N GLN A 54 -1.01 26.53 -3.92
CA GLN A 54 -0.32 25.30 -3.57
C GLN A 54 -0.49 24.96 -2.07
N GLU A 55 -0.35 25.94 -1.19
CA GLU A 55 -0.57 25.77 0.27
C GLU A 55 -2.00 25.36 0.62
N LEU A 56 -3.00 25.89 -0.09
CA LEU A 56 -4.40 25.51 0.10
C LEU A 56 -4.67 24.09 -0.39
N GLU A 57 -4.17 23.71 -1.56
CA GLU A 57 -4.32 22.34 -2.07
C GLU A 57 -3.60 21.32 -1.15
N ASP A 58 -2.47 21.71 -0.58
CA ASP A 58 -1.74 20.90 0.40
C ASP A 58 -2.55 20.75 1.69
N THR A 59 -3.18 21.84 2.14
CA THR A 59 -4.10 21.82 3.27
C THR A 59 -5.29 20.90 3.00
N LEU A 60 -5.86 20.91 1.80
CA LEU A 60 -6.96 20.01 1.41
C LEU A 60 -6.50 18.55 1.45
N SER A 61 -5.31 18.25 0.93
CA SER A 61 -4.74 16.90 0.96
C SER A 61 -4.57 16.39 2.39
N VAL A 62 -4.10 17.27 3.29
CA VAL A 62 -3.99 16.97 4.72
C VAL A 62 -5.36 16.75 5.36
N LYS A 63 -6.39 17.52 4.97
CA LYS A 63 -7.75 17.34 5.48
C LYS A 63 -8.39 16.06 5.00
N GLU A 64 -8.16 15.66 3.76
CA GLU A 64 -8.61 14.36 3.25
C GLU A 64 -7.98 13.22 4.06
N MET A 65 -6.68 13.27 4.31
CA MET A 65 -6.01 12.31 5.19
C MET A 65 -6.63 12.27 6.61
N GLU A 66 -6.99 13.42 7.20
CA GLU A 66 -7.68 13.46 8.51
C GLU A 66 -9.05 12.77 8.47
N ILE A 67 -9.81 12.97 7.39
CA ILE A 67 -11.12 12.32 7.16
C ILE A 67 -10.94 10.80 7.01
N GLU A 68 -9.95 10.35 6.23
CA GLU A 68 -9.63 8.93 6.07
C GLU A 68 -9.33 8.26 7.43
N ILE A 69 -8.58 8.94 8.32
CA ILE A 69 -8.29 8.44 9.67
C ILE A 69 -9.58 8.33 10.49
N LEU A 70 -10.43 9.38 10.49
CA LEU A 70 -11.69 9.37 11.25
C LEU A 70 -12.65 8.29 10.74
N ALA A 71 -12.73 8.10 9.42
CA ALA A 71 -13.53 7.04 8.81
C ALA A 71 -13.02 5.64 9.19
N MET A 72 -11.70 5.45 9.29
CA MET A 72 -11.10 4.20 9.78
C MET A 72 -11.43 3.91 11.25
N LEU A 73 -11.55 4.95 12.08
CA LEU A 73 -11.84 4.83 13.50
C LEU A 73 -13.33 4.67 13.81
N ASP A 74 -14.22 4.97 12.86
CA ASP A 74 -15.66 4.90 13.07
C ASP A 74 -16.13 3.45 13.30
N ARG A 75 -16.60 3.19 14.52
CA ARG A 75 -17.04 1.86 14.99
C ARG A 75 -18.53 1.60 14.72
N HIS A 76 -19.27 2.57 14.18
CA HIS A 76 -20.72 2.44 14.00
C HIS A 76 -21.14 1.71 12.71
N HIS A 77 -20.19 1.23 11.91
CA HIS A 77 -20.47 0.40 10.75
C HIS A 77 -20.94 -1.02 11.16
N THR A 78 -21.92 -1.54 10.42
CA THR A 78 -22.72 -2.76 10.72
C THR A 78 -21.94 -4.08 10.76
N LEU A 79 -20.63 -4.06 10.45
CA LEU A 79 -19.69 -5.16 10.61
C LEU A 79 -18.33 -4.57 11.05
N PRO A 80 -17.75 -4.95 12.20
CA PRO A 80 -16.45 -4.44 12.60
C PRO A 80 -15.37 -4.98 11.66
N LYS A 81 -14.96 -4.17 10.67
CA LYS A 81 -13.71 -4.43 9.93
C LYS A 81 -12.55 -4.38 10.94
N PRO A 82 -11.61 -5.34 10.90
CA PRO A 82 -10.43 -5.26 11.75
C PRO A 82 -9.65 -3.98 11.38
N LEU A 83 -9.20 -3.26 12.41
CA LEU A 83 -8.41 -2.05 12.23
C LEU A 83 -7.11 -2.39 11.49
N ASN A 84 -6.83 -1.68 10.39
CA ASN A 84 -5.59 -1.84 9.64
C ASN A 84 -4.45 -1.10 10.37
N LEU A 85 -3.61 -1.86 11.10
CA LEU A 85 -2.56 -1.29 11.94
C LEU A 85 -1.38 -0.77 11.11
N ASP A 86 -1.07 -1.40 9.96
CA ASP A 86 -0.09 -0.88 9.01
C ASP A 86 -0.47 0.54 8.56
N LYS A 87 -1.69 0.71 8.03
CA LYS A 87 -2.17 2.01 7.54
C LYS A 87 -2.24 3.04 8.68
N LEU A 88 -2.71 2.64 9.87
CA LEU A 88 -2.72 3.52 11.05
C LEU A 88 -1.31 3.96 11.47
N ALA A 89 -0.32 3.07 11.43
CA ALA A 89 1.06 3.40 11.76
C ALA A 89 1.65 4.43 10.80
N ARG A 90 1.33 4.33 9.51
CA ARG A 90 1.77 5.28 8.49
C ARG A 90 1.07 6.63 8.62
N TYR A 91 -0.24 6.66 8.95
CA TYR A 91 -0.93 7.91 9.30
C TYR A 91 -0.28 8.62 10.49
N VAL A 92 0.09 7.87 11.54
CA VAL A 92 0.77 8.43 12.72
C VAL A 92 2.14 9.02 12.36
N LEU A 93 2.88 8.39 11.43
CA LEU A 93 4.13 8.96 10.91
C LEU A 93 3.89 10.23 10.08
N ALA A 94 2.87 10.26 9.22
CA ALA A 94 2.49 11.43 8.43
C ALA A 94 2.01 12.60 9.30
N LEU A 95 1.23 12.34 10.36
CA LEU A 95 0.89 13.37 11.35
C LEU A 95 2.14 13.91 12.04
N GLY A 96 3.11 13.05 12.35
CA GLY A 96 4.40 13.45 12.90
C GLY A 96 5.20 14.36 11.96
N SER A 97 5.20 14.10 10.65
CA SER A 97 5.88 14.98 9.68
C SER A 97 5.20 16.34 9.53
N LEU A 98 3.89 16.38 9.70
CA LEU A 98 3.09 17.61 9.74
C LEU A 98 3.15 18.34 11.09
N CYS A 99 3.96 17.87 12.03
CA CYS A 99 4.04 18.42 13.39
C CYS A 99 2.70 18.42 14.15
N LYS A 100 1.81 17.45 13.86
CA LYS A 100 0.55 17.22 14.57
C LYS A 100 0.73 16.11 15.59
N ASP A 101 0.12 16.24 16.78
CA ASP A 101 0.24 15.24 17.84
C ASP A 101 -0.76 14.08 17.64
N PRO A 102 -0.32 12.87 17.24
CA PRO A 102 -1.19 11.72 17.02
C PRO A 102 -1.77 11.13 18.32
N LYS A 103 -1.28 11.53 19.50
CA LYS A 103 -1.85 11.11 20.80
C LYS A 103 -3.14 11.86 21.14
N HIS A 104 -3.35 13.02 20.54
CA HIS A 104 -4.50 13.90 20.79
C HIS A 104 -5.24 14.22 19.48
N PHE A 105 -5.38 13.24 18.60
CA PHE A 105 -6.00 13.41 17.28
C PHE A 105 -7.53 13.39 17.40
N HIS A 106 -8.18 14.56 17.36
CA HIS A 106 -9.64 14.70 17.43
C HIS A 106 -10.31 13.92 18.58
N GLY A 107 -9.64 13.80 19.73
CA GLY A 107 -10.13 13.03 20.89
C GLY A 107 -9.80 11.53 20.85
N HIS A 108 -9.07 11.06 19.83
CA HIS A 108 -8.55 9.71 19.71
C HIS A 108 -7.03 9.68 19.96
N ASP A 109 -6.59 8.71 20.76
CA ASP A 109 -5.17 8.39 20.93
C ASP A 109 -4.78 7.27 19.96
N LEU A 110 -4.27 7.67 18.79
CA LEU A 110 -3.88 6.75 17.73
C LEU A 110 -2.69 5.88 18.16
N VAL A 111 -1.76 6.47 18.92
CA VAL A 111 -0.55 5.79 19.37
C VAL A 111 -0.88 4.74 20.43
N ALA A 112 -1.77 5.06 21.38
CA ALA A 112 -2.29 4.05 22.30
C ALA A 112 -2.98 2.93 21.51
N THR A 113 -3.81 3.26 20.52
CA THR A 113 -4.50 2.25 19.70
C THR A 113 -3.52 1.28 19.04
N LEU A 114 -2.42 1.78 18.47
CA LEU A 114 -1.33 0.96 17.93
C LEU A 114 -0.65 0.10 18.99
N GLN A 115 -0.42 0.61 20.20
CA GLN A 115 0.26 -0.13 21.26
C GLN A 115 -0.62 -1.20 21.94
N HIS A 116 -1.94 -1.14 21.79
CA HIS A 116 -2.86 -2.14 22.34
C HIS A 116 -3.00 -3.37 21.44
N HIS A 117 -2.74 -3.24 20.14
CA HIS A 117 -2.86 -4.33 19.18
C HIS A 117 -1.47 -4.73 18.69
N GLU A 118 -1.17 -6.03 18.69
CA GLU A 118 0.12 -6.53 18.24
C GLU A 118 -0.02 -7.15 16.84
N PRO A 119 0.64 -6.60 15.81
CA PRO A 119 0.64 -7.18 14.47
C PRO A 119 1.21 -8.60 14.41
N ALA A 120 0.68 -9.39 13.49
CA ALA A 120 1.15 -10.75 13.22
C ALA A 120 2.46 -10.73 12.42
N GLN A 121 2.53 -9.91 11.37
CA GLN A 121 3.70 -9.82 10.51
C GLN A 121 4.81 -8.97 11.15
N ASP A 122 6.07 -9.39 10.96
CA ASP A 122 7.21 -8.74 11.60
C ASP A 122 7.50 -7.33 11.05
N ILE A 123 7.29 -7.10 9.76
CA ILE A 123 7.41 -5.77 9.15
C ILE A 123 6.38 -4.78 9.70
N GLU A 124 5.12 -5.20 9.81
CA GLU A 124 4.03 -4.40 10.37
C GLU A 124 4.28 -4.14 11.87
N PHE A 125 4.74 -5.15 12.60
CA PHE A 125 5.15 -5.01 14.00
C PHE A 125 6.30 -3.98 14.16
N ALA A 126 7.29 -4.01 13.29
CA ALA A 126 8.39 -3.05 13.30
C ALA A 126 7.91 -1.63 12.95
N LEU A 127 7.04 -1.48 11.95
CA LEU A 127 6.47 -0.20 11.53
C LEU A 127 5.60 0.43 12.62
N THR A 128 4.71 -0.34 13.25
CA THR A 128 3.88 0.13 14.38
C THR A 128 4.75 0.57 15.57
N THR A 129 5.85 -0.14 15.83
CA THR A 129 6.80 0.22 16.90
C THR A 129 7.62 1.48 16.55
N LEU A 130 8.07 1.62 15.31
CA LEU A 130 8.71 2.83 14.80
C LEU A 130 7.78 4.02 14.95
N SER A 131 6.53 3.89 14.50
CA SER A 131 5.50 4.91 14.56
C SER A 131 5.27 5.41 15.99
N ALA A 132 5.06 4.49 16.95
CA ALA A 132 4.91 4.84 18.35
C ALA A 132 6.16 5.54 18.94
N CYS A 133 7.35 5.06 18.58
CA CYS A 133 8.60 5.69 18.98
C CYS A 133 8.74 7.10 18.40
N SER A 134 8.38 7.30 17.14
CA SER A 134 8.44 8.59 16.45
C SER A 134 7.51 9.63 17.11
N SER A 135 6.36 9.22 17.64
CA SER A 135 5.46 10.07 18.43
C SER A 135 5.90 10.33 19.88
N ALA A 136 7.16 10.02 20.20
CA ALA A 136 7.73 10.11 21.54
C ALA A 136 6.98 9.29 22.62
N ALA A 137 6.26 8.24 22.22
CA ALA A 137 5.60 7.34 23.17
C ALA A 137 6.59 6.33 23.77
N HIS A 138 6.27 5.83 24.96
CA HIS A 138 7.07 4.81 25.62
C HIS A 138 6.89 3.45 24.92
N VAL A 139 7.97 2.90 24.36
CA VAL A 139 7.98 1.55 23.77
C VAL A 139 8.16 0.51 24.88
N ARG A 140 7.26 -0.47 24.95
CA ARG A 140 7.25 -1.48 26.03
C ARG A 140 8.44 -2.43 25.89
N LYS A 141 8.98 -2.90 27.02
CA LYS A 141 10.11 -3.86 27.05
C LYS A 141 9.84 -5.14 26.24
N ARG A 142 8.60 -5.64 26.21
CA ARG A 142 8.19 -6.80 25.39
C ARG A 142 8.38 -6.51 23.89
N GLN A 143 7.99 -5.32 23.43
CA GLN A 143 8.14 -4.93 22.03
C GLN A 143 9.62 -4.82 21.64
N ILE A 144 10.43 -4.21 22.51
CA ILE A 144 11.89 -4.11 22.31
C ILE A 144 12.52 -5.50 22.19
N ARG A 145 12.16 -6.45 23.08
CA ARG A 145 12.68 -7.82 23.00
C ARG A 145 12.32 -8.49 21.67
N ARG A 146 11.05 -8.40 21.24
CA ARG A 146 10.62 -8.97 19.96
C ARG A 146 11.39 -8.37 18.78
N LEU A 147 11.63 -7.05 18.76
CA LEU A 147 12.49 -6.43 17.74
C LEU A 147 13.92 -6.98 17.73
N LEU A 148 14.50 -7.21 18.92
CA LEU A 148 15.84 -7.80 19.05
C LEU A 148 15.86 -9.27 18.61
N ASP A 149 14.81 -10.03 18.91
CA ASP A 149 14.66 -11.42 18.49
C ASP A 149 14.59 -11.49 16.96
N ILE A 150 13.76 -10.65 16.33
CA ILE A 150 13.68 -10.50 14.87
C ILE A 150 15.06 -10.12 14.32
N ALA A 151 15.69 -9.04 14.82
CA ALA A 151 17.01 -8.61 14.37
C ALA A 151 18.13 -9.67 14.51
N SER A 152 17.98 -10.61 15.44
CA SER A 152 18.95 -11.68 15.71
C SER A 152 18.68 -12.97 14.92
N GLY A 153 17.49 -13.09 14.31
CA GLY A 153 17.04 -14.28 13.59
C GLY A 153 17.99 -14.68 12.48
N VAL A 154 18.34 -15.96 12.44
CA VAL A 154 19.25 -16.54 11.45
C VAL A 154 18.41 -17.06 10.29
N THR A 155 18.53 -16.40 9.14
CA THR A 155 18.13 -16.87 7.79
C THR A 155 16.64 -17.19 7.58
N ASP A 156 15.85 -16.16 7.22
CA ASP A 156 14.63 -16.22 6.36
C ASP A 156 13.84 -14.90 6.37
N GLN A 157 14.33 -13.86 7.06
CA GLN A 157 13.64 -12.57 7.08
C GLN A 157 13.87 -11.79 5.80
N SER A 158 12.78 -11.24 5.26
CA SER A 158 12.82 -10.30 4.13
C SER A 158 13.69 -9.09 4.46
N VAL A 159 14.38 -8.56 3.44
CA VAL A 159 15.13 -7.29 3.49
C VAL A 159 14.30 -6.19 4.13
N ASP A 160 13.01 -6.11 3.76
CA ASP A 160 12.08 -5.07 4.21
C ASP A 160 11.83 -5.13 5.73
N ALA A 161 11.62 -6.33 6.27
CA ALA A 161 11.44 -6.54 7.71
C ALA A 161 12.69 -6.11 8.50
N ILE A 162 13.88 -6.53 8.07
CA ILE A 162 15.15 -6.16 8.73
C ILE A 162 15.37 -4.65 8.65
N ALA A 163 15.14 -4.03 7.49
CA ALA A 163 15.28 -2.60 7.30
C ALA A 163 14.31 -1.81 8.22
N MET A 164 13.06 -2.22 8.32
CA MET A 164 12.08 -1.60 9.20
C MET A 164 12.44 -1.79 10.69
N VAL A 165 12.94 -2.96 11.08
CA VAL A 165 13.44 -3.21 12.45
C VAL A 165 14.61 -2.31 12.79
N ILE A 166 15.55 -2.11 11.86
CA ILE A 166 16.68 -1.19 12.05
C ILE A 166 16.16 0.24 12.25
N LEU A 167 15.20 0.71 11.44
CA LEU A 167 14.59 2.03 11.62
C LEU A 167 13.92 2.17 13.00
N ALA A 168 13.13 1.17 13.42
CA ALA A 168 12.47 1.17 14.72
C ALA A 168 13.47 1.19 15.89
N LEU A 169 14.49 0.32 15.85
CA LEU A 169 15.53 0.28 16.88
C LEU A 169 16.35 1.57 16.90
N ARG A 170 16.69 2.15 15.73
CA ARG A 170 17.36 3.46 15.61
C ARG A 170 16.57 4.54 16.32
N CYS A 171 15.24 4.60 16.11
CA CYS A 171 14.39 5.51 16.84
C CYS A 171 14.47 5.29 18.36
N ILE A 172 14.36 4.03 18.82
CA ILE A 172 14.37 3.69 20.25
C ILE A 172 15.67 4.11 20.93
N VAL A 173 16.82 3.89 20.30
CA VAL A 173 18.13 4.20 20.88
C VAL A 173 18.45 5.69 20.94
N THR A 174 17.64 6.55 20.30
CA THR A 174 17.72 8.01 20.51
C THR A 174 17.28 8.40 21.92
N ASP A 175 16.44 7.58 22.57
CA ASP A 175 16.11 7.76 23.99
C ASP A 175 17.30 7.32 24.84
N HIS A 176 17.80 8.23 25.70
CA HIS A 176 18.91 7.98 26.61
C HIS A 176 18.76 6.69 27.43
N ARG A 177 17.52 6.30 27.79
CA ARG A 177 17.21 5.07 28.55
C ARG A 177 17.60 3.80 27.81
N HIS A 178 17.59 3.84 26.47
CA HIS A 178 17.83 2.69 25.60
C HIS A 178 19.13 2.78 24.81
N ARG A 179 19.99 3.77 25.11
CA ARG A 179 21.29 3.96 24.42
C ARG A 179 22.22 2.74 24.49
N HIS A 180 22.06 1.88 25.50
CA HIS A 180 22.80 0.62 25.62
C HIS A 180 22.48 -0.37 24.48
N LEU A 181 21.34 -0.22 23.79
CA LEU A 181 20.94 -1.11 22.69
C LEU A 181 21.63 -0.79 21.36
N GLN A 182 22.44 0.28 21.28
CA GLN A 182 23.13 0.72 20.06
C GLN A 182 23.92 -0.41 19.36
N HIS A 183 24.57 -1.30 20.12
CA HIS A 183 25.29 -2.44 19.55
C HIS A 183 24.37 -3.42 18.80
N PHE A 184 23.13 -3.59 19.27
CA PHE A 184 22.14 -4.45 18.64
C PHE A 184 21.54 -3.87 17.36
N VAL A 185 21.75 -2.58 17.10
CA VAL A 185 21.38 -1.94 15.82
C VAL A 185 22.48 -2.18 14.78
N ARG A 186 23.75 -2.08 15.17
CA ARG A 186 24.88 -2.18 14.24
C ARG A 186 25.01 -3.54 13.57
N ARG A 187 24.84 -4.64 14.32
CA ARG A 187 24.98 -6.00 13.78
C ARG A 187 23.98 -6.31 12.65
N PRO A 188 22.65 -6.17 12.84
CA PRO A 188 21.69 -6.43 11.76
C PRO A 188 21.88 -5.44 10.59
N ALA A 189 22.27 -4.20 10.87
CA ALA A 189 22.50 -3.22 9.82
C ALA A 189 23.73 -3.55 8.94
N ARG A 190 24.80 -4.13 9.52
CA ARG A 190 25.91 -4.71 8.74
C ARG A 190 25.48 -5.95 7.93
N GLY A 191 24.63 -6.78 8.52
CA GLY A 191 24.03 -7.92 7.82
C GLY A 191 23.24 -7.47 6.60
N LEU A 192 22.36 -6.48 6.77
CA LEU A 192 21.59 -5.86 5.70
C LEU A 192 22.51 -5.24 4.63
N ALA A 193 23.52 -4.46 5.03
CA ALA A 193 24.51 -3.88 4.11
C ALA A 193 25.19 -4.93 3.22
N SER A 194 25.47 -6.12 3.75
CA SER A 194 26.10 -7.20 2.98
C SER A 194 25.21 -7.85 1.92
N LEU A 195 23.90 -7.57 1.94
CA LEU A 195 22.94 -8.06 0.94
C LEU A 195 22.88 -7.19 -0.32
N GLN A 196 23.61 -6.08 -0.36
CA GLN A 196 23.65 -5.23 -1.55
C GLN A 196 24.28 -5.98 -2.72
N ASP A 197 23.58 -6.04 -3.85
CA ASP A 197 24.08 -6.68 -5.05
C ASP A 197 25.11 -5.81 -5.80
N GLN A 198 25.71 -6.37 -6.86
CA GLN A 198 26.70 -5.68 -7.70
C GLN A 198 26.13 -4.47 -8.46
N ARG A 199 24.81 -4.44 -8.68
CA ARG A 199 24.10 -3.32 -9.33
C ARG A 199 23.79 -2.20 -8.34
N GLY A 200 23.94 -2.45 -7.03
CA GLY A 200 23.61 -1.54 -5.94
C GLY A 200 22.21 -1.77 -5.33
N SER A 201 21.46 -2.75 -5.81
CA SER A 201 20.10 -3.07 -5.36
C SER A 201 20.09 -3.96 -4.12
N PHE A 202 18.97 -3.95 -3.39
CA PHE A 202 18.64 -4.90 -2.33
C PHE A 202 17.45 -5.82 -2.73
N GLY A 203 17.30 -6.08 -4.03
CA GLY A 203 16.21 -6.86 -4.60
C GLY A 203 15.31 -5.99 -5.48
N SER A 204 14.20 -5.53 -4.94
CA SER A 204 13.21 -4.70 -5.62
C SER A 204 13.50 -3.19 -5.45
N LEU A 205 12.77 -2.32 -6.16
CA LEU A 205 12.88 -0.86 -5.98
C LEU A 205 12.48 -0.48 -4.55
N ARG A 206 11.39 -1.08 -4.06
CA ARG A 206 10.87 -0.88 -2.70
C ARG A 206 11.85 -1.32 -1.63
N SER A 207 12.41 -2.53 -1.76
CA SER A 207 13.39 -3.04 -0.80
C SER A 207 14.68 -2.23 -0.80
N THR A 208 15.10 -1.78 -1.99
CA THR A 208 16.26 -0.87 -2.12
C THR A 208 16.00 0.47 -1.44
N ALA A 209 14.84 1.09 -1.70
CA ALA A 209 14.46 2.36 -1.09
C ALA A 209 14.41 2.27 0.45
N LEU A 210 13.79 1.22 0.98
CA LEU A 210 13.70 1.02 2.43
C LEU A 210 15.07 0.72 3.07
N ALA A 211 15.90 -0.10 2.40
CA ALA A 211 17.26 -0.38 2.86
C ALA A 211 18.14 0.88 2.88
N MET A 212 18.02 1.75 1.88
CA MET A 212 18.72 3.04 1.85
C MET A 212 18.39 3.90 3.08
N GLN A 213 17.12 3.97 3.47
CA GLN A 213 16.71 4.69 4.69
C GLN A 213 17.26 4.04 5.97
N ALA A 214 17.21 2.71 6.05
CA ALA A 214 17.70 1.96 7.21
C ALA A 214 19.23 2.08 7.41
N LEU A 215 19.99 2.18 6.31
CA LEU A 215 21.45 2.20 6.30
C LEU A 215 22.07 3.62 6.28
N GLN A 216 21.24 4.67 6.32
CA GLN A 216 21.72 6.07 6.19
C GLN A 216 22.80 6.46 7.23
N ASP A 217 22.72 5.96 8.47
CA ASP A 217 23.73 6.26 9.52
C ASP A 217 24.96 5.32 9.49
N LEU A 218 24.93 4.27 8.67
CA LEU A 218 26.04 3.31 8.55
C LEU A 218 27.14 3.79 7.58
N GLU A 219 26.93 4.89 6.86
CA GLU A 219 27.88 5.42 5.88
C GLU A 219 29.29 5.67 6.48
N TYR A 220 29.37 5.86 7.81
CA TYR A 220 30.62 6.09 8.53
C TYR A 220 31.15 4.86 9.32
N ASP A 221 30.53 3.68 9.20
CA ASP A 221 31.00 2.46 9.88
C ASP A 221 32.05 1.71 9.03
N PRO A 222 33.32 1.61 9.48
CA PRO A 222 34.37 0.94 8.72
C PRO A 222 34.16 -0.57 8.55
N ALA A 223 33.31 -1.20 9.35
CA ALA A 223 33.02 -2.64 9.30
C ALA A 223 31.69 -2.95 8.58
N GLY A 224 30.99 -1.94 8.06
CA GLY A 224 29.64 -2.04 7.50
C GLY A 224 29.46 -1.14 6.29
N HIS A 225 30.31 -1.29 5.28
CA HIS A 225 30.23 -0.47 4.08
C HIS A 225 29.16 -1.00 3.14
N TRP A 226 28.21 -0.13 2.78
CA TRP A 226 27.33 -0.30 1.62
C TRP A 226 27.53 0.89 0.67
N ASN A 227 27.23 0.73 -0.61
CA ASN A 227 27.45 1.74 -1.63
C ASN A 227 26.15 2.51 -1.92
N ARG A 228 25.93 3.62 -1.20
CA ARG A 228 24.76 4.50 -1.40
C ARG A 228 24.66 5.02 -2.82
N THR A 229 25.79 5.41 -3.41
CA THR A 229 25.82 5.94 -4.78
C THR A 229 25.43 4.89 -5.81
N ALA A 230 25.80 3.62 -5.62
CA ALA A 230 25.34 2.53 -6.48
C ALA A 230 23.82 2.29 -6.36
N ALA A 231 23.28 2.26 -5.13
CA ALA A 231 21.85 2.12 -4.89
C ALA A 231 21.05 3.28 -5.51
N SER A 232 21.52 4.50 -5.34
CA SER A 232 20.94 5.70 -5.96
C SER A 232 20.96 5.59 -7.48
N ARG A 233 22.09 5.24 -8.11
CA ARG A 233 22.14 5.03 -9.57
C ARG A 233 21.17 3.94 -10.04
N TYR A 234 21.04 2.86 -9.27
CA TYR A 234 20.09 1.78 -9.57
C TYR A 234 18.64 2.31 -9.62
N ILE A 235 18.22 3.08 -8.61
CA ILE A 235 16.88 3.71 -8.55
C ILE A 235 16.70 4.74 -9.66
N LEU A 236 17.66 5.66 -9.83
CA LEU A 236 17.59 6.74 -10.81
C LEU A 236 17.51 6.22 -12.25
N SER A 237 18.21 5.12 -12.56
CA SER A 237 18.14 4.48 -13.88
C SER A 237 16.77 3.88 -14.23
N ARG A 238 15.86 3.81 -13.26
CA ARG A 238 14.50 3.24 -13.39
C ARG A 238 13.40 4.29 -13.23
N GLN A 239 13.74 5.57 -13.10
CA GLN A 239 12.72 6.61 -13.13
C GLN A 239 12.14 6.67 -14.55
N ARG A 240 10.82 6.59 -14.67
CA ARG A 240 10.14 6.70 -15.95
C ARG A 240 10.21 8.13 -16.49
N GLY A 241 9.92 8.30 -17.79
CA GLY A 241 9.93 9.61 -18.44
C GLY A 241 8.91 10.60 -17.88
N ASP A 242 7.83 10.10 -17.26
CA ASP A 242 6.81 10.90 -16.56
C ASP A 242 7.23 11.32 -15.14
N GLY A 243 8.36 10.82 -14.62
CA GLY A 243 8.87 11.16 -13.29
C GLY A 243 8.51 10.17 -12.19
N GLY A 244 7.58 9.25 -12.42
CA GLY A 244 7.20 8.21 -11.45
C GLY A 244 8.11 6.97 -11.48
N TRP A 245 7.93 6.11 -10.47
CA TRP A 245 8.47 4.74 -10.44
C TRP A 245 7.36 3.72 -10.29
N SER A 246 7.51 2.58 -10.95
CA SER A 246 6.65 1.40 -10.82
C SER A 246 7.49 0.13 -10.81
N GLU A 247 7.00 -0.93 -10.17
CA GLU A 247 7.58 -2.26 -10.31
C GLU A 247 6.88 -2.99 -11.47
N GLU A 248 7.67 -3.54 -12.39
CA GLU A 248 7.20 -4.35 -13.51
C GLU A 248 7.13 -5.84 -13.15
N PRO A 249 6.28 -6.64 -13.81
CA PRO A 249 5.46 -6.28 -14.98
C PRO A 249 4.20 -5.50 -14.62
N LEU A 250 3.94 -4.44 -15.39
CA LEU A 250 2.64 -3.77 -15.44
C LEU A 250 1.70 -4.65 -16.27
N GLN A 251 0.53 -5.00 -15.73
CA GLN A 251 -0.48 -5.76 -16.46
C GLN A 251 -1.43 -4.81 -17.22
N ASP A 252 -1.97 -5.25 -18.36
CA ASP A 252 -2.93 -4.45 -19.13
C ASP A 252 -4.20 -4.16 -18.31
N GLY A 253 -4.58 -2.88 -18.18
CA GLY A 253 -5.79 -2.43 -17.47
C GLY A 253 -5.59 -2.02 -16.00
N GLN A 254 -4.34 -1.89 -15.58
CA GLN A 254 -3.98 -1.54 -14.21
C GLN A 254 -4.26 -0.03 -13.92
N GLU A 255 -4.66 0.30 -12.69
CA GLU A 255 -5.22 1.59 -12.26
C GLU A 255 -4.31 2.83 -12.48
N PRO A 256 -4.88 4.06 -12.52
CA PRO A 256 -4.11 5.29 -12.71
C PRO A 256 -3.05 5.60 -11.63
N ASP A 257 -3.14 4.96 -10.46
CA ASP A 257 -2.32 5.19 -9.25
C ASP A 257 -1.10 4.25 -9.14
N ILE A 258 -0.80 3.45 -10.18
CA ILE A 258 0.33 2.51 -10.11
C ILE A 258 1.64 3.25 -9.85
N GLY A 259 2.18 2.97 -8.67
CA GLY A 259 3.48 3.48 -8.25
C GLY A 259 3.41 4.76 -7.44
N VAL A 260 2.24 5.26 -7.02
CA VAL A 260 2.14 6.45 -6.14
C VAL A 260 2.88 6.21 -4.81
N GLY A 261 2.50 5.18 -4.06
CA GLY A 261 3.19 4.81 -2.82
C GLY A 261 4.68 4.51 -3.02
N LEU A 262 5.04 3.78 -4.08
CA LEU A 262 6.45 3.48 -4.38
C LEU A 262 7.26 4.74 -4.70
N THR A 263 6.69 5.65 -5.47
CA THR A 263 7.33 6.93 -5.83
C THR A 263 7.58 7.76 -4.57
N ALA A 264 6.60 7.82 -3.68
CA ALA A 264 6.74 8.49 -2.38
C ALA A 264 7.81 7.83 -1.49
N ASP A 265 7.86 6.50 -1.41
CA ASP A 265 8.89 5.77 -0.67
C ASP A 265 10.30 6.00 -1.24
N ILE A 266 10.43 6.10 -2.57
CA ILE A 266 11.70 6.39 -3.24
C ILE A 266 12.14 7.84 -2.97
N ILE A 267 11.21 8.80 -2.95
CA ILE A 267 11.51 10.19 -2.57
C ILE A 267 12.14 10.23 -1.16
N LEU A 268 11.58 9.48 -0.20
CA LEU A 268 12.12 9.36 1.16
C LEU A 268 13.51 8.72 1.19
N ALA A 269 13.80 7.80 0.27
CA ALA A 269 15.08 7.11 0.20
C ALA A 269 16.20 7.93 -0.47
N LEU A 270 15.87 8.68 -1.52
CA LEU A 270 16.81 9.58 -2.20
C LEU A 270 17.03 10.87 -1.39
N GLY A 271 16.01 11.30 -0.65
CA GLY A 271 16.07 12.48 0.21
C GLY A 271 17.04 12.32 1.40
N TRP A 272 17.33 13.45 2.04
CA TRP A 272 18.17 13.48 3.26
C TRP A 272 17.40 13.08 4.52
N LYS A 273 16.06 13.07 4.47
CA LYS A 273 15.18 12.72 5.57
C LYS A 273 14.24 11.60 5.12
N GLY A 274 14.38 10.42 5.73
CA GLY A 274 13.44 9.29 5.58
C GLY A 274 12.54 9.12 6.81
N LEU A 275 11.90 7.96 6.93
CA LEU A 275 11.01 7.62 8.05
C LEU A 275 11.66 7.80 9.44
N GLY A 276 12.97 7.55 9.54
CA GLY A 276 13.73 7.70 10.78
C GLY A 276 13.89 9.16 11.25
N ALA A 277 13.65 10.15 10.38
CA ALA A 277 13.82 11.56 10.69
C ALA A 277 12.60 12.17 11.41
N VAL A 278 11.42 11.54 11.33
CA VAL A 278 10.15 12.08 11.86
C VAL A 278 10.27 12.47 13.34
N ARG A 279 10.90 11.63 14.17
CA ARG A 279 11.12 11.92 15.60
C ARG A 279 11.97 13.17 15.85
N ALA A 280 12.91 13.45 14.96
CA ALA A 280 13.92 14.50 15.11
C ALA A 280 13.48 15.84 14.52
N LEU A 281 12.27 15.93 13.95
CA LEU A 281 11.72 17.18 13.44
C LEU A 281 11.53 18.18 14.59
N GLN A 282 12.09 19.37 14.42
CA GLN A 282 11.98 20.47 15.38
C GLN A 282 10.68 21.25 15.13
N CYS A 283 9.56 20.73 15.66
CA CYS A 283 8.23 21.32 15.49
C CYS A 283 8.00 22.60 16.31
N ASP A 284 8.96 23.01 17.13
CA ASP A 284 8.85 24.16 18.06
C ASP A 284 8.71 25.52 17.33
N HIS A 285 9.09 25.62 16.06
CA HIS A 285 8.97 26.85 15.27
C HIS A 285 7.60 27.02 14.59
N VAL A 286 6.84 25.95 14.38
CA VAL A 286 5.53 25.99 13.68
C VAL A 286 4.40 26.44 14.62
N ILE A 287 4.52 26.18 15.92
CA ILE A 287 3.50 26.56 16.90
C ILE A 287 3.40 28.09 17.07
N ARG A 288 4.49 28.83 16.84
CA ARG A 288 4.53 30.29 17.08
C ARG A 288 3.75 31.13 16.08
N GLU A 289 3.51 30.67 14.86
CA GLU A 289 2.68 31.39 13.89
C GLU A 289 1.17 31.17 14.11
N SER A 290 0.80 30.09 14.81
CA SER A 290 -0.60 29.84 15.22
C SER A 290 -1.02 30.58 16.49
N SER A 291 -0.06 31.14 17.23
CA SER A 291 -0.28 31.80 18.52
C SER A 291 0.17 33.26 18.45
N ASP A 292 -0.57 34.09 17.72
CA ASP A 292 -0.45 35.54 17.85
C ASP A 292 -1.20 36.01 19.12
N PRO A 293 -0.53 36.63 20.11
CA PRO A 293 -1.14 37.05 21.36
C PRO A 293 -1.68 38.48 21.20
N ALA A 294 -2.81 38.64 20.52
CA ALA A 294 -3.53 39.91 20.51
C ALA A 294 -5.03 39.68 20.68
N GLY A 295 -5.44 39.50 21.93
CA GLY A 295 -6.84 39.56 22.31
C GLY A 295 -7.43 40.93 22.00
N LYS A 296 -8.20 41.02 20.91
CA LYS A 296 -9.36 41.91 20.80
C LYS A 296 -10.48 41.20 20.06
N SER A 297 -11.46 40.76 20.84
CA SER A 297 -12.80 40.40 20.37
C SER A 297 -13.40 41.56 19.58
N THR A 298 -13.57 41.36 18.28
CA THR A 298 -14.60 42.05 17.50
C THR A 298 -15.24 41.02 16.58
N ASN A 299 -16.47 40.62 16.88
CA ASN A 299 -17.36 39.91 15.97
C ASN A 299 -17.81 40.88 14.85
N PRO A 300 -17.59 40.55 13.56
CA PRO A 300 -18.51 40.92 12.50
C PRO A 300 -19.27 39.68 12.06
N PHE A 301 -20.52 39.85 11.63
CA PHE A 301 -21.48 38.80 11.22
C PHE A 301 -22.35 38.21 12.34
N ALA A 302 -23.05 39.10 13.03
CA ALA A 302 -24.49 38.91 13.18
C ALA A 302 -25.14 39.19 11.82
N ILE A 303 -25.67 38.17 11.14
CA ILE A 303 -26.64 38.36 10.05
C ILE A 303 -28.01 37.93 10.56
N SER A 304 -28.91 38.89 10.43
CA SER A 304 -30.34 38.85 10.63
C SER A 304 -31.03 37.74 9.85
N LYS A 305 -32.03 37.12 10.49
CA LYS A 305 -33.13 36.40 9.83
C LYS A 305 -33.81 37.32 8.80
N SER A 306 -33.93 36.87 7.55
CA SER A 306 -35.09 37.15 6.70
C SER A 306 -35.13 36.27 5.46
N THR A 307 -36.25 35.57 5.34
CA THR A 307 -37.03 35.27 4.14
C THR A 307 -36.49 34.22 3.15
N ILE A 308 -37.21 33.09 3.18
CA ILE A 308 -37.31 32.05 2.16
C ILE A 308 -37.91 32.65 0.89
N GLU A 309 -37.24 32.48 -0.24
CA GLU A 309 -37.89 32.46 -1.56
C GLU A 309 -37.53 31.14 -2.26
N THR A 310 -38.58 30.34 -2.41
CA THR A 310 -38.68 29.16 -3.27
C THR A 310 -38.57 29.57 -4.74
N PHE A 311 -37.66 28.97 -5.49
CA PHE A 311 -37.68 28.99 -6.95
C PHE A 311 -37.83 27.56 -7.47
N ASP A 312 -39.03 27.28 -7.95
CA ASP A 312 -39.38 26.14 -8.78
C ASP A 312 -38.71 26.26 -10.16
N ILE A 313 -38.10 25.17 -10.64
CA ILE A 313 -37.80 24.99 -12.07
C ILE A 313 -38.33 23.60 -12.48
N PRO A 314 -39.16 23.47 -13.54
CA PRO A 314 -39.79 22.20 -13.89
C PRO A 314 -38.81 21.25 -14.60
N PHE A 315 -38.75 20.00 -14.12
CA PHE A 315 -38.15 18.87 -14.83
C PHE A 315 -39.10 18.38 -15.94
N ALA A 316 -38.72 18.56 -17.20
CA ALA A 316 -39.41 17.98 -18.35
C ALA A 316 -38.69 16.69 -18.79
N TRP A 317 -39.42 15.58 -18.79
CA TRP A 317 -39.01 14.30 -19.35
C TRP A 317 -39.27 14.29 -20.86
N GLY A 318 -38.30 13.85 -21.65
CA GLY A 318 -38.44 13.62 -23.08
C GLY A 318 -37.51 12.50 -23.54
N ALA A 319 -38.08 11.32 -23.74
CA ALA A 319 -37.48 10.25 -24.51
C ALA A 319 -37.81 10.46 -26.00
N GLU A 320 -36.86 10.25 -26.91
CA GLU A 320 -37.03 9.43 -28.12
C GLU A 320 -35.76 9.36 -28.99
N ASN A 321 -35.71 8.25 -29.73
CA ASN A 321 -34.61 7.67 -30.49
C ASN A 321 -34.33 8.38 -31.83
N GLY A 322 -33.13 8.14 -32.39
CA GLY A 322 -32.94 8.16 -33.85
C GLY A 322 -31.53 8.52 -34.32
N GLU A 323 -30.73 7.52 -34.71
CA GLU A 323 -29.67 7.72 -35.71
C GLU A 323 -30.28 7.92 -37.11
N PRO A 324 -29.57 8.55 -38.08
CA PRO A 324 -28.73 7.75 -38.99
C PRO A 324 -27.43 8.42 -39.53
N LYS A 325 -26.40 7.59 -39.63
CA LYS A 325 -25.42 7.35 -40.73
C LYS A 325 -24.59 8.47 -41.43
N LEU A 326 -23.27 8.18 -41.40
CA LEU A 326 -22.20 8.26 -42.42
C LEU A 326 -21.60 9.62 -42.86
N ALA A 327 -20.27 9.73 -42.63
CA ALA A 327 -19.26 9.70 -43.69
C ALA A 327 -17.85 9.37 -43.13
N VAL A 328 -17.15 8.44 -43.78
CA VAL A 328 -15.69 8.22 -43.69
C VAL A 328 -15.04 8.93 -44.88
N PRO A 329 -13.73 9.26 -44.85
CA PRO A 329 -12.85 8.47 -45.70
C PRO A 329 -11.41 8.23 -45.17
N PHE A 330 -10.89 7.06 -45.57
CA PHE A 330 -9.51 6.74 -45.98
C PHE A 330 -8.35 7.17 -45.07
N GLY A 331 -7.47 6.31 -44.56
CA GLY A 331 -7.13 4.93 -44.93
C GLY A 331 -5.60 4.81 -44.89
N LEU A 332 -5.06 3.94 -44.04
CA LEU A 332 -3.73 3.37 -44.23
C LEU A 332 -3.66 2.01 -43.53
N SER A 333 -3.30 1.01 -44.30
CA SER A 333 -3.15 -0.38 -43.92
C SER A 333 -2.01 -0.58 -42.93
N SER A 334 -2.26 -1.40 -41.91
CA SER A 334 -1.27 -2.40 -41.52
C SER A 334 -1.99 -3.64 -41.04
N SER A 335 -1.94 -4.66 -41.89
CA SER A 335 -2.05 -6.06 -41.53
C SER A 335 -1.07 -6.36 -40.39
N ALA A 336 -1.59 -6.37 -39.17
CA ALA A 336 -0.95 -6.93 -38.00
C ALA A 336 -1.92 -7.97 -37.44
N GLU A 337 -1.72 -9.20 -37.92
CA GLU A 337 -1.94 -10.45 -37.20
C GLU A 337 -3.25 -10.56 -36.40
N GLU A 338 -4.24 -11.21 -37.03
CA GLU A 338 -5.20 -12.06 -36.33
C GLU A 338 -4.45 -13.05 -35.42
N GLN A 339 -4.18 -12.66 -34.18
CA GLN A 339 -3.88 -13.62 -33.12
C GLN A 339 -5.18 -14.31 -32.75
N ASP A 340 -5.37 -15.50 -33.33
CA ASP A 340 -6.28 -16.58 -32.94
C ASP A 340 -7.03 -16.34 -31.60
N ALA A 341 -8.23 -15.77 -31.68
CA ALA A 341 -9.20 -15.75 -30.57
C ALA A 341 -9.80 -17.15 -30.39
N ARG A 342 -8.96 -18.14 -30.07
CA ARG A 342 -9.41 -19.50 -29.77
C ARG A 342 -9.92 -19.53 -28.33
N ASN A 343 -11.18 -19.89 -28.17
CA ASN A 343 -11.71 -20.26 -26.87
C ASN A 343 -11.06 -21.57 -26.40
N ILE A 344 -10.76 -21.65 -25.12
CA ILE A 344 -10.18 -22.80 -24.46
C ILE A 344 -11.20 -23.42 -23.51
N SER A 345 -11.14 -24.75 -23.39
CA SER A 345 -12.04 -25.56 -22.58
C SER A 345 -11.29 -26.16 -21.40
N TYR A 346 -11.85 -26.09 -20.20
CA TYR A 346 -11.19 -26.59 -18.99
C TYR A 346 -12.24 -26.97 -17.95
N THR A 347 -11.82 -27.64 -16.88
CA THR A 347 -12.73 -28.08 -15.81
C THR A 347 -12.42 -27.38 -14.51
N TYR A 348 -13.45 -26.90 -13.82
CA TYR A 348 -13.35 -26.34 -12.48
C TYR A 348 -14.13 -27.21 -11.49
N THR A 349 -13.43 -27.71 -10.46
CA THR A 349 -13.97 -28.61 -9.44
C THR A 349 -13.83 -28.02 -8.03
N LEU A 350 -14.85 -28.23 -7.19
CA LEU A 350 -14.83 -27.93 -5.76
C LEU A 350 -14.91 -29.23 -4.97
N TRP A 351 -14.02 -29.42 -4.00
CA TRP A 351 -14.09 -30.48 -3.00
C TRP A 351 -14.22 -29.91 -1.60
N VAL A 352 -15.09 -30.53 -0.79
CA VAL A 352 -15.29 -30.15 0.62
C VAL A 352 -14.98 -31.32 1.53
N GLY A 353 -14.18 -31.07 2.57
CA GLY A 353 -13.76 -32.04 3.58
C GLY A 353 -12.47 -32.77 3.23
N SER A 354 -11.69 -33.14 4.24
CA SER A 354 -10.43 -33.90 4.04
C SER A 354 -10.64 -35.28 3.41
N ASN A 355 -11.84 -35.86 3.57
CA ASN A 355 -12.23 -37.12 2.92
C ASN A 355 -13.15 -36.91 1.70
N VAL A 356 -13.20 -35.67 1.16
CA VAL A 356 -14.02 -35.30 -0.01
C VAL A 356 -15.49 -35.70 0.18
N THR A 357 -16.13 -35.15 1.20
CA THR A 357 -17.54 -35.45 1.51
C THR A 357 -18.50 -34.88 0.47
N GLU A 358 -18.10 -33.80 -0.20
CA GLU A 358 -18.88 -33.16 -1.26
C GLU A 358 -17.96 -32.80 -2.42
N ALA A 359 -18.44 -33.00 -3.66
CA ALA A 359 -17.71 -32.71 -4.88
C ALA A 359 -18.64 -32.14 -5.95
N PHE A 360 -18.24 -31.02 -6.55
CA PHE A 360 -18.97 -30.35 -7.64
C PHE A 360 -18.00 -30.05 -8.77
N SER A 361 -18.39 -30.27 -10.02
CA SER A 361 -17.52 -30.03 -11.17
C SER A 361 -18.30 -29.35 -12.29
N LEU A 362 -17.67 -28.41 -12.97
CA LEU A 362 -18.24 -27.62 -14.05
C LEU A 362 -17.22 -27.51 -15.19
N SER A 363 -17.65 -27.79 -16.42
CA SER A 363 -16.86 -27.54 -17.63
C SER A 363 -17.10 -26.12 -18.11
N LEU A 364 -16.01 -25.37 -18.30
CA LEU A 364 -16.03 -23.97 -18.68
C LEU A 364 -15.36 -23.78 -20.03
N ILE A 365 -15.83 -22.77 -20.77
CA ILE A 365 -15.23 -22.32 -22.03
C ILE A 365 -15.04 -20.82 -21.92
N SER A 366 -13.81 -20.36 -22.12
CA SER A 366 -13.44 -18.94 -22.02
C SER A 366 -12.43 -18.57 -23.10
N PRO A 367 -12.27 -17.29 -23.45
CA PRO A 367 -11.20 -16.84 -24.31
C PRO A 367 -9.82 -17.24 -23.76
N LYS A 368 -8.84 -17.48 -24.65
CA LYS A 368 -7.45 -17.64 -24.23
C LYS A 368 -6.98 -16.43 -23.41
N ASN A 369 -6.06 -16.66 -22.46
CA ASN A 369 -5.57 -15.66 -21.51
C ASN A 369 -6.63 -15.17 -20.50
N THR A 370 -7.60 -16.01 -20.15
CA THR A 370 -8.54 -15.74 -19.05
C THR A 370 -7.90 -16.13 -17.72
N SER A 371 -7.90 -15.23 -16.73
CA SER A 371 -7.45 -15.56 -15.37
C SER A 371 -8.44 -16.49 -14.67
N PHE A 372 -7.96 -17.26 -13.70
CA PHE A 372 -8.78 -18.18 -12.95
C PHE A 372 -9.85 -17.43 -12.12
N PHE A 373 -9.56 -16.22 -11.65
CA PHE A 373 -10.56 -15.35 -11.01
C PHE A 373 -11.77 -15.08 -11.94
N LYS A 374 -11.54 -14.73 -13.20
CA LYS A 374 -12.61 -14.55 -14.19
C LYS A 374 -13.35 -15.85 -14.48
N ALA A 375 -12.64 -16.98 -14.53
CA ALA A 375 -13.25 -18.30 -14.66
C ALA A 375 -14.17 -18.63 -13.48
N MET A 376 -13.79 -18.26 -12.25
CA MET A 376 -14.63 -18.43 -11.07
C MET A 376 -15.89 -17.55 -11.13
N THR A 377 -15.76 -16.30 -11.59
CA THR A 377 -16.92 -15.42 -11.80
C THR A 377 -17.90 -16.01 -12.81
N GLN A 378 -17.38 -16.52 -13.94
CA GLN A 378 -18.19 -17.23 -14.93
C GLN A 378 -18.87 -18.47 -14.32
N ALA A 379 -18.15 -19.25 -13.51
CA ALA A 379 -18.71 -20.43 -12.84
C ALA A 379 -19.84 -20.07 -11.88
N ALA A 380 -19.69 -18.98 -11.11
CA ALA A 380 -20.71 -18.49 -10.17
C ALA A 380 -21.98 -17.99 -10.87
N GLU A 381 -21.85 -17.41 -12.06
CA GLU A 381 -22.99 -17.03 -12.91
C GLU A 381 -23.74 -18.25 -13.47
N MET A 382 -23.01 -19.32 -13.79
CA MET A 382 -23.58 -20.55 -14.36
C MET A 382 -24.20 -21.47 -13.33
N ASP A 383 -23.59 -21.58 -12.13
CA ASP A 383 -24.05 -22.45 -11.06
C ASP A 383 -23.83 -21.79 -9.69
N PRO A 384 -24.91 -21.55 -8.91
CA PRO A 384 -24.83 -20.86 -7.63
C PRO A 384 -23.95 -21.59 -6.60
N ARG A 385 -23.63 -22.87 -6.79
CA ARG A 385 -22.71 -23.62 -5.93
C ARG A 385 -21.27 -23.11 -6.02
N PHE A 386 -20.93 -22.42 -7.10
CA PHE A 386 -19.61 -21.83 -7.34
C PHE A 386 -19.50 -20.37 -6.89
N ILE A 387 -20.54 -19.81 -6.25
CA ILE A 387 -20.46 -18.49 -5.62
C ILE A 387 -19.34 -18.49 -4.58
N PHE A 388 -18.53 -17.45 -4.63
CA PHE A 388 -17.38 -17.26 -3.77
C PHE A 388 -17.32 -15.83 -3.22
N GLU A 389 -16.61 -15.66 -2.10
CA GLU A 389 -16.21 -14.35 -1.57
C GLU A 389 -14.70 -14.23 -1.62
N ALA A 390 -14.23 -13.14 -2.23
CA ALA A 390 -12.82 -12.77 -2.26
C ALA A 390 -12.59 -11.44 -1.53
N ARG A 391 -11.38 -11.25 -1.03
CA ARG A 391 -10.91 -9.96 -0.50
C ARG A 391 -9.79 -9.47 -1.39
N GLU A 392 -9.80 -8.18 -1.70
CA GLU A 392 -8.64 -7.54 -2.32
C GLU A 392 -7.47 -7.52 -1.33
N TRP A 393 -6.33 -8.02 -1.78
CA TRP A 393 -5.05 -8.02 -1.09
C TRP A 393 -4.00 -7.35 -2.00
N PRO A 394 -2.85 -6.89 -1.45
CA PRO A 394 -1.81 -6.22 -2.24
C PRO A 394 -1.28 -7.03 -3.45
N ASN A 395 -1.45 -8.36 -3.43
CA ASN A 395 -0.97 -9.28 -4.47
C ASN A 395 -2.12 -9.90 -5.29
N GLY A 396 -3.34 -9.32 -5.25
CA GLY A 396 -4.53 -9.82 -5.94
C GLY A 396 -5.65 -10.26 -5.00
N HIS A 397 -6.63 -10.96 -5.53
CA HIS A 397 -7.81 -11.45 -4.83
C HIS A 397 -7.49 -12.70 -4.00
N TYR A 398 -7.76 -12.60 -2.71
CA TYR A 398 -7.71 -13.72 -1.79
C TYR A 398 -9.11 -14.32 -1.60
N VAL A 399 -9.35 -15.46 -2.24
CA VAL A 399 -10.61 -16.22 -2.08
C VAL A 399 -10.62 -16.91 -0.72
N ASN A 400 -11.61 -16.58 0.11
CA ASN A 400 -11.69 -17.08 1.48
C ASN A 400 -12.99 -17.83 1.78
N THR A 401 -13.97 -17.77 0.88
CA THR A 401 -15.23 -18.48 1.02
C THR A 401 -15.65 -19.01 -0.34
N LEU A 402 -15.90 -20.31 -0.46
CA LEU A 402 -16.55 -20.93 -1.63
C LEU A 402 -17.66 -21.84 -1.13
N TYR A 403 -18.73 -21.99 -1.90
CA TYR A 403 -19.87 -22.86 -1.52
C TYR A 403 -20.40 -22.59 -0.10
N GLY A 404 -20.38 -21.33 0.32
CA GLY A 404 -20.77 -20.90 1.68
C GLY A 404 -19.87 -21.41 2.82
N LYS A 405 -18.76 -22.10 2.52
CA LYS A 405 -17.76 -22.52 3.52
C LYS A 405 -16.63 -21.52 3.55
N LYS A 406 -16.51 -20.85 4.69
CA LYS A 406 -15.44 -19.89 4.96
C LYS A 406 -14.23 -20.59 5.57
N GLU A 407 -13.04 -20.09 5.25
CA GLU A 407 -11.82 -20.54 5.92
C GLU A 407 -11.86 -20.30 7.42
N GLU A 408 -11.30 -21.25 8.17
CA GLU A 408 -11.23 -21.22 9.63
C GLU A 408 -9.78 -21.41 10.09
N PRO A 409 -8.99 -20.33 10.19
CA PRO A 409 -7.57 -20.42 10.58
C PRO A 409 -7.35 -21.09 11.95
N ARG A 410 -8.27 -20.90 12.91
CA ARG A 410 -8.20 -21.55 14.23
C ARG A 410 -8.49 -23.06 14.16
N GLY A 411 -9.31 -23.48 13.20
CA GLY A 411 -9.65 -24.87 12.96
C GLY A 411 -8.72 -25.56 11.97
N TYR A 412 -7.76 -24.82 11.39
CA TYR A 412 -6.87 -25.23 10.31
C TYR A 412 -7.59 -25.65 9.02
N HIS A 413 -8.78 -25.11 8.74
CA HIS A 413 -9.50 -25.39 7.49
C HIS A 413 -9.26 -24.28 6.47
N TYR A 414 -8.74 -24.66 5.31
CA TYR A 414 -8.34 -23.74 4.24
C TYR A 414 -8.84 -24.22 2.88
N TRP A 415 -8.99 -23.27 1.96
CA TRP A 415 -9.22 -23.53 0.55
C TRP A 415 -7.90 -23.54 -0.20
N LEU A 416 -7.53 -24.70 -0.75
CA LEU A 416 -6.32 -24.83 -1.55
C LEU A 416 -6.68 -24.96 -3.03
N LEU A 417 -6.03 -24.16 -3.86
CA LEU A 417 -6.16 -24.22 -5.31
C LEU A 417 -5.08 -25.13 -5.90
N TYR A 418 -5.52 -26.11 -6.68
CA TYR A 418 -4.68 -27.06 -7.39
C TYR A 418 -4.84 -26.87 -8.89
N ARG A 419 -3.74 -27.09 -9.61
CA ARG A 419 -3.73 -27.28 -11.06
C ARG A 419 -3.32 -28.72 -11.35
N LEU A 420 -4.18 -29.45 -12.06
CA LEU A 420 -4.07 -30.89 -12.22
C LEU A 420 -4.00 -31.28 -13.71
N PRO A 421 -3.11 -32.21 -14.08
CA PRO A 421 -3.00 -32.71 -15.45
C PRO A 421 -4.16 -33.65 -15.84
N GLU A 422 -4.89 -34.18 -14.85
CA GLU A 422 -6.02 -35.10 -15.02
C GLU A 422 -7.16 -34.70 -14.09
N LEU A 423 -8.38 -35.18 -14.37
CA LEU A 423 -9.54 -34.94 -13.53
C LEU A 423 -9.29 -35.42 -12.09
N PRO A 424 -9.67 -34.63 -11.07
CA PRO A 424 -9.42 -34.99 -9.68
C PRO A 424 -10.22 -36.24 -9.27
N ASP A 425 -9.52 -37.28 -8.76
CA ASP A 425 -10.11 -38.52 -8.24
C ASP A 425 -10.08 -38.52 -6.70
N PRO A 426 -11.24 -38.58 -6.01
CA PRO A 426 -11.30 -38.64 -4.55
C PRO A 426 -10.53 -39.80 -3.92
N ASN A 427 -10.29 -40.90 -4.65
CA ASN A 427 -9.52 -42.05 -4.16
C ASN A 427 -8.00 -41.86 -4.31
N ASN A 428 -7.57 -40.89 -5.10
CA ASN A 428 -6.17 -40.56 -5.35
C ASN A 428 -5.96 -39.04 -5.26
N THR A 429 -6.08 -38.51 -4.03
CA THR A 429 -6.07 -37.07 -3.80
C THR A 429 -4.71 -36.43 -4.16
N PRO A 430 -4.70 -35.22 -4.75
CA PRO A 430 -3.48 -34.57 -5.17
C PRO A 430 -2.60 -34.14 -3.99
N GLY A 431 -1.28 -34.32 -4.16
CA GLY A 431 -0.27 -33.88 -3.21
C GLY A 431 0.04 -32.38 -3.29
N ASN A 432 0.76 -31.85 -2.30
CA ASN A 432 1.05 -30.41 -2.19
C ASN A 432 1.89 -29.85 -3.36
N GLN A 433 2.60 -30.70 -4.11
CA GLN A 433 3.37 -30.30 -5.28
C GLN A 433 2.51 -29.82 -6.46
N LEU A 434 1.20 -30.09 -6.44
CA LEU A 434 0.25 -29.68 -7.48
C LEU A 434 -0.58 -28.45 -7.08
N ILE A 435 -0.27 -27.84 -5.92
CA ILE A 435 -0.86 -26.57 -5.52
C ILE A 435 -0.42 -25.50 -6.51
N ALA A 436 -1.36 -24.66 -6.96
CA ALA A 436 -1.06 -23.58 -7.88
C ALA A 436 0.01 -22.65 -7.26
N PRO A 437 1.10 -22.34 -7.99
CA PRO A 437 2.21 -21.56 -7.47
C PRO A 437 1.89 -20.06 -7.32
N VAL A 438 0.77 -19.62 -7.90
CA VAL A 438 0.32 -18.22 -7.96
C VAL A 438 -1.16 -18.11 -7.58
N GLY A 439 -1.60 -16.89 -7.25
CA GLY A 439 -2.99 -16.60 -6.90
C GLY A 439 -3.97 -16.68 -8.08
N VAL A 440 -5.27 -16.55 -7.79
CA VAL A 440 -6.35 -16.68 -8.79
C VAL A 440 -6.30 -15.65 -9.91
N ASP A 441 -5.71 -14.48 -9.69
CA ASP A 441 -5.58 -13.43 -10.72
C ASP A 441 -4.42 -13.69 -11.69
N GLU A 442 -3.33 -14.29 -11.21
CA GLU A 442 -2.13 -14.59 -12.00
C GLU A 442 -2.21 -15.98 -12.66
N LEU A 443 -3.04 -16.88 -12.13
CA LEU A 443 -3.24 -18.20 -12.71
C LEU A 443 -4.08 -18.11 -13.99
N MET A 444 -3.45 -18.33 -15.14
CA MET A 444 -4.15 -18.37 -16.42
C MET A 444 -4.75 -19.75 -16.68
N VAL A 445 -6.00 -19.77 -17.17
CA VAL A 445 -6.63 -21.02 -17.60
C VAL A 445 -6.04 -21.50 -18.92
N GLU A 446 -5.82 -22.80 -19.04
CA GLU A 446 -5.24 -23.45 -20.22
C GLU A 446 -6.18 -24.56 -20.74
N ASP A 447 -6.12 -24.83 -22.04
CA ASP A 447 -7.01 -25.78 -22.70
C ASP A 447 -6.71 -27.22 -22.23
N GLY A 448 -7.76 -27.94 -21.85
CA GLY A 448 -7.71 -29.31 -21.34
C GLY A 448 -7.29 -29.46 -19.88
N GLU A 449 -6.94 -28.38 -19.17
CA GLU A 449 -6.50 -28.46 -17.77
C GLU A 449 -7.67 -28.59 -16.78
N HIS A 450 -7.35 -29.08 -15.58
CA HIS A 450 -8.30 -29.28 -14.50
C HIS A 450 -7.89 -28.50 -13.26
N TYR A 451 -8.77 -27.63 -12.79
CA TYR A 451 -8.56 -26.80 -11.61
C TYR A 451 -9.44 -27.29 -10.47
N LEU A 452 -8.84 -27.44 -9.29
CA LEU A 452 -9.53 -27.94 -8.10
C LEU A 452 -9.34 -26.96 -6.94
N TYR A 453 -10.44 -26.46 -6.39
CA TYR A 453 -10.45 -25.83 -5.07
C TYR A 453 -10.88 -26.86 -4.03
N TRP A 454 -10.01 -27.15 -3.06
CA TRP A 454 -10.25 -28.16 -2.04
C TRP A 454 -10.24 -27.56 -0.64
N TYR A 455 -11.40 -27.62 0.03
CA TYR A 455 -11.55 -27.26 1.43
C TYR A 455 -11.18 -28.44 2.32
N LYS A 456 -10.03 -28.35 2.99
CA LYS A 456 -9.58 -29.41 3.90
C LYS A 456 -8.86 -28.86 5.10
N LYS A 457 -8.69 -29.72 6.09
CA LYS A 457 -7.84 -29.45 7.24
C LYS A 457 -6.37 -29.64 6.87
N LEU A 458 -5.55 -28.63 7.15
CA LEU A 458 -4.07 -28.68 7.03
C LEU A 458 -3.42 -29.26 8.28
#